data_AF-A0A7S1HBF4-F1
#
_entry.id   AF-A0A7S1HBF4-F1
#
_cell.length_a   1.000
_cell.length_b   1.000
_cell.length_c   1.000
_cell.angle_alpha   90.00
_cell.angle_beta   90.00
_cell.angle_gamma   90.00
#
_symmetry.space_group_name_H-M   'P 1'
#
loop_
_entity.id
_entity.type
_entity.pdbx_description
1 polymer ?
#
loop_
_entity_poly.entity_id
_entity_poly.type
_entity_poly.pdbx_seq_one_letter_code
_entity_poly.pdbx_strand_id
1 'polypeptide(L)'
;MIAARLRVGLAGGGDQRLGGGGYHVPVLVSGDTGTGKTYVLLKLIELLSQSGCFLAGQLGTELKIFSLSAAFGRKEIEYMGESIQNSSFDRVVCPVVLDEITSSPSQTALSRIICRRETRDGVPATNSIGAALLLATCNPDPIRDSVFPLAPELLVCSIEAGQRDQDCEAFVRLQLADKVRGPGLEGEELVICA
;
A
#
# COMPACT_ATOMS: atom_id res chain seq x y z
N MET A 1 2.11 -20.02 3.52
CA MET A 1 2.78 -18.76 3.94
C MET A 1 2.78 -17.81 2.73
N ILE A 2 2.95 -16.48 2.85
CA ILE A 2 3.20 -15.61 1.67
C ILE A 2 4.71 -15.54 1.50
N ALA A 3 5.24 -15.98 0.34
CA ALA A 3 6.63 -15.76 -0.01
C ALA A 3 6.76 -14.28 -0.43
N ALA A 4 7.27 -13.46 0.48
CA ALA A 4 7.47 -12.03 0.28
C ALA A 4 8.98 -11.73 0.29
N ARG A 5 9.48 -11.07 -0.75
CA ARG A 5 10.85 -10.54 -0.77
C ARG A 5 10.82 -9.07 -0.43
N LEU A 6 11.39 -8.70 0.72
CA LEU A 6 11.56 -7.30 1.12
C LEU A 6 12.82 -6.73 0.47
N ARG A 7 12.68 -5.60 -0.22
CA ARG A 7 13.78 -4.76 -0.69
C ARG A 7 13.65 -3.40 -0.01
N VAL A 8 14.68 -3.01 0.73
CA VAL A 8 14.78 -1.68 1.32
C VAL A 8 15.77 -0.88 0.48
N GLY A 9 15.26 0.11 -0.25
CA GLY A 9 16.10 1.09 -0.93
C GLY A 9 16.48 2.19 0.06
N LEU A 10 17.77 2.47 0.23
CA LEU A 10 18.17 3.76 0.78
C LEU A 10 17.77 4.81 -0.26
N ALA A 11 16.86 5.73 0.09
CA ALA A 11 16.54 6.86 -0.77
C ALA A 11 17.87 7.50 -1.23
N GLY A 12 18.14 7.42 -2.52
CA GLY A 12 19.40 7.86 -3.11
C GLY A 12 19.68 9.32 -2.75
N GLY A 13 20.92 9.59 -2.37
CA GLY A 13 21.39 10.93 -2.04
C GLY A 13 21.10 11.92 -3.18
N GLY A 14 20.29 12.92 -2.89
CA GLY A 14 19.95 14.01 -3.80
C GLY A 14 18.81 14.81 -3.21
N ASP A 15 19.15 15.93 -2.57
CA ASP A 15 18.28 16.87 -1.85
C ASP A 15 17.73 16.42 -0.48
N GLN A 16 18.51 16.75 0.56
CA GLN A 16 18.03 16.92 1.94
C GLN A 16 17.09 18.14 2.05
N ARG A 17 15.93 18.07 1.39
CA ARG A 17 14.79 18.96 1.67
C ARG A 17 13.59 18.19 2.20
N LEU A 18 13.84 17.15 3.00
CA LEU A 18 12.88 16.74 4.01
C LEU A 18 12.90 17.79 5.13
N GLY A 19 12.31 18.96 4.84
CA GLY A 19 11.98 19.95 5.85
C GLY A 19 11.21 19.25 6.97
N GLY A 20 11.57 19.54 8.22
CA GLY A 20 11.03 18.86 9.39
C GLY A 20 9.51 18.77 9.36
N GLY A 21 8.97 17.55 9.47
CA GLY A 21 7.52 17.32 9.49
C GLY A 21 7.08 15.94 9.01
N GLY A 22 7.11 14.95 9.91
CA GLY A 22 6.37 13.67 9.78
C GLY A 22 7.08 12.56 9.00
N TYR A 23 7.02 11.34 9.55
CA TYR A 23 7.49 10.13 8.87
C TYR A 23 6.65 9.88 7.61
N HIS A 24 7.30 9.78 6.45
CA HIS A 24 6.68 9.42 5.18
C HIS A 24 7.56 8.37 4.50
N VAL A 25 7.25 7.10 4.75
CA VAL A 25 7.93 5.98 4.08
C VAL A 25 6.87 5.29 3.23
N PRO A 26 6.81 5.57 1.91
CA PRO A 26 5.92 4.83 1.05
C PRO A 26 6.35 3.37 1.00
N VAL A 27 5.41 2.46 1.22
CA VAL A 27 5.62 1.01 1.02
C VAL A 27 4.87 0.59 -0.23
N LEU A 28 5.56 -0.08 -1.15
CA LEU A 28 4.97 -0.63 -2.36
C LEU A 28 4.96 -2.16 -2.31
N VAL A 29 3.80 -2.77 -2.49
CA VAL A 29 3.70 -4.23 -2.67
C VAL A 29 3.39 -4.52 -4.13
N SER A 30 4.31 -5.19 -4.82
CA SER A 30 4.13 -5.62 -6.21
C SER A 30 3.91 -7.12 -6.31
N GLY A 31 3.30 -7.57 -7.41
CA GLY A 31 3.04 -8.98 -7.67
C GLY A 31 1.79 -9.17 -8.50
N ASP A 32 1.59 -10.38 -9.01
CA ASP A 32 0.46 -10.70 -9.89
C ASP A 32 -0.89 -10.54 -9.16
N THR A 33 -1.98 -10.49 -9.93
CA THR A 33 -3.35 -10.52 -9.40
C THR A 33 -3.55 -11.77 -8.53
N GLY A 34 -4.23 -11.63 -7.39
CA GLY A 34 -4.54 -12.77 -6.52
C GLY A 34 -3.42 -13.19 -5.53
N THR A 35 -2.26 -12.55 -5.54
CA THR A 35 -1.14 -12.84 -4.61
C THR A 35 -1.35 -12.33 -3.18
N GLY A 36 -2.46 -11.63 -2.91
CA GLY A 36 -2.80 -11.14 -1.57
C GLY A 36 -2.07 -9.87 -1.15
N LYS A 37 -1.66 -9.01 -2.09
CA LYS A 37 -0.91 -7.75 -1.84
C LYS A 37 -1.58 -6.88 -0.77
N THR A 38 -2.88 -6.63 -0.89
CA THR A 38 -3.65 -5.84 0.09
C THR A 38 -3.63 -6.50 1.47
N TYR A 39 -3.73 -7.82 1.55
CA TYR A 39 -3.62 -8.55 2.81
C TYR A 39 -2.23 -8.38 3.45
N VAL A 40 -1.15 -8.39 2.66
CA VAL A 40 0.22 -8.12 3.16
C VAL A 40 0.28 -6.73 3.79
N LEU A 41 -0.30 -5.72 3.15
CA LEU A 41 -0.35 -4.36 3.70
C LEU A 41 -1.16 -4.27 4.99
N LEU A 42 -2.31 -4.94 5.06
CA LEU A 42 -3.12 -4.99 6.28
C LEU A 42 -2.36 -5.65 7.43
N LYS A 43 -1.64 -6.74 7.16
CA LYS A 43 -0.79 -7.39 8.16
C LYS A 43 0.41 -6.54 8.58
N LEU A 44 0.99 -5.78 7.66
CA LEU A 44 2.04 -4.82 7.99
C LEU A 44 1.52 -3.74 8.94
N ILE A 45 0.34 -3.16 8.68
CA ILE A 45 -0.29 -2.18 9.58
C ILE A 45 -0.52 -2.78 10.97
N GLU A 46 -1.07 -4.00 11.03
CA GLU A 46 -1.30 -4.73 12.29
C GLU A 46 0.00 -4.89 13.08
N LEU A 47 1.07 -5.36 12.43
CA LEU A 47 2.38 -5.51 13.06
C LEU A 47 2.96 -4.16 13.52
N LEU A 48 2.84 -3.10 12.71
CA LEU A 48 3.31 -1.75 13.05
C LEU A 48 2.55 -1.16 14.26
N SER A 49 1.27 -1.46 14.40
CA SER A 49 0.48 -1.04 15.57
C SER A 49 0.95 -1.72 16.86
N GLN A 50 1.59 -2.88 16.75
CA GLN A 50 2.08 -3.68 17.88
C GLN A 50 3.59 -3.55 18.12
N SER A 51 4.35 -2.99 17.17
CA SER A 51 5.81 -2.98 17.20
C SER A 51 6.42 -1.98 18.19
N GLY A 52 5.63 -1.03 18.69
CA GLY A 52 6.13 0.10 19.48
C GLY A 52 6.90 1.15 18.67
N CYS A 53 6.97 1.01 17.33
CA CYS A 53 7.58 2.00 16.44
C CYS A 53 6.83 3.34 16.45
N PHE A 54 5.53 3.30 16.71
CA PHE A 54 4.69 4.47 16.93
C PHE A 54 4.43 4.59 18.44
N LEU A 55 4.52 5.80 19.00
CA LEU A 55 4.07 6.01 20.38
C LEU A 55 2.58 5.68 20.48
N ALA A 56 2.12 5.29 21.66
CA ALA A 56 0.72 4.95 21.88
C ALA A 56 -0.21 6.07 21.38
N GLY A 57 -1.15 5.71 20.50
CA GLY A 57 -2.10 6.65 19.88
C GLY A 57 -1.57 7.46 18.69
N GLN A 58 -0.31 7.24 18.28
CA GLN A 58 0.24 7.91 17.08
C GLN A 58 -0.10 7.21 15.78
N LEU A 59 -0.39 5.90 15.75
CA LEU A 59 -0.97 5.28 14.55
C LEU A 59 -2.48 5.34 14.69
N GLY A 60 -3.13 6.02 13.74
CA GLY A 60 -4.57 6.16 13.69
C GLY A 60 -5.24 4.79 13.56
N THR A 61 -6.38 4.62 14.24
CA THR A 61 -7.21 3.41 14.14
C THR A 61 -8.04 3.40 12.86
N GLU A 62 -8.23 4.56 12.23
CA GLU A 62 -8.92 4.69 10.95
C GLU A 62 -7.96 4.32 9.81
N LEU A 63 -8.30 3.26 9.08
CA LEU A 63 -7.61 2.85 7.86
C LEU A 63 -8.43 3.30 6.64
N LYS A 64 -7.79 4.02 5.73
CA LYS A 64 -8.40 4.36 4.43
C LYS A 64 -7.86 3.46 3.34
N ILE A 65 -8.76 2.83 2.57
CA ILE A 65 -8.40 2.02 1.41
C ILE A 65 -9.05 2.65 0.17
N PHE A 66 -8.24 2.97 -0.82
CA PHE A 66 -8.67 3.49 -2.11
C PHE A 66 -8.30 2.47 -3.19
N SER A 67 -9.30 1.83 -3.78
CA SER A 67 -9.13 0.94 -4.93
C SER A 67 -9.17 1.74 -6.22
N LEU A 68 -8.00 1.95 -6.81
CA LEU A 68 -7.83 2.76 -8.00
C LEU A 68 -8.20 1.96 -9.24
N SER A 69 -8.73 2.64 -10.25
CA SER A 69 -9.11 2.03 -11.52
C SER A 69 -8.88 3.01 -12.68
N ALA A 70 -9.06 2.54 -13.90
CA ALA A 70 -8.96 3.37 -15.10
C ALA A 70 -9.95 4.56 -15.11
N ALA A 71 -11.03 4.47 -14.32
CA ALA A 71 -12.01 5.55 -14.18
C ALA A 71 -11.55 6.67 -13.23
N PHE A 72 -10.48 6.46 -12.44
CA PHE A 72 -9.97 7.46 -11.50
C PHE A 72 -9.16 8.52 -12.24
N GLY A 73 -9.87 9.52 -12.75
CA GLY A 73 -9.34 10.72 -13.34
C GLY A 73 -8.73 11.67 -12.31
N ARG A 74 -8.31 12.83 -12.79
CA ARG A 74 -7.61 13.82 -11.97
C ARG A 74 -8.45 14.30 -10.79
N LYS A 75 -9.75 14.53 -11.00
CA LYS A 75 -10.65 15.05 -9.96
C LYS A 75 -10.81 14.07 -8.80
N GLU A 76 -10.95 12.78 -9.11
CA GLU A 76 -11.09 11.70 -8.13
C GLU A 76 -9.81 11.58 -7.29
N ILE A 77 -8.65 11.67 -7.93
CA ILE A 77 -7.35 11.65 -7.23
C ILE A 77 -7.16 12.91 -6.36
N GLU A 78 -7.49 14.10 -6.85
CA GLU A 78 -7.40 15.33 -6.05
C GLU A 78 -8.33 15.29 -4.83
N TYR A 79 -9.57 14.81 -5.00
CA TYR A 79 -10.51 14.59 -3.89
C TYR A 79 -9.98 13.57 -2.86
N MET A 80 -9.37 12.48 -3.34
CA MET A 80 -8.68 11.52 -2.47
C MET A 80 -7.56 12.21 -1.67
N GLY A 81 -6.75 13.06 -2.31
CA GLY A 81 -5.70 13.84 -1.66
C GLY A 81 -6.26 14.75 -0.56
N GLU A 82 -7.34 15.49 -0.83
CA GLU A 82 -8.04 16.31 0.16
C GLU A 82 -8.57 15.46 1.33
N SER A 83 -9.15 14.28 1.05
CA SER A 83 -9.63 13.35 2.09
C SER A 83 -8.51 12.83 2.99
N ILE A 84 -7.33 12.52 2.42
CA ILE A 84 -6.16 12.10 3.20
C ILE A 84 -5.67 13.24 4.09
N GLN A 85 -5.61 14.46 3.56
CA GLN A 85 -5.21 15.65 4.32
C GLN A 85 -6.15 15.91 5.51
N ASN A 86 -7.46 15.86 5.28
CA ASN A 86 -8.46 16.17 6.30
C ASN A 86 -8.53 15.15 7.44
N SER A 87 -8.03 13.92 7.24
CA SER A 87 -7.98 12.89 8.28
C SER A 87 -6.64 12.84 9.03
N SER A 88 -5.66 13.61 8.59
CA SER A 88 -4.34 13.61 9.21
C SER A 88 -4.27 14.76 10.21
N PHE A 89 -4.49 14.45 11.49
CA PHE A 89 -4.45 15.43 12.58
C PHE A 89 -3.04 15.56 13.16
N ASP A 90 -2.76 16.70 13.81
CA ASP A 90 -1.48 16.95 14.47
C ASP A 90 -1.13 15.78 15.41
N ARG A 91 -0.12 14.99 15.00
CA ARG A 91 0.50 13.83 15.68
C ARG A 91 -0.13 12.45 15.47
N VAL A 92 -1.24 12.32 14.74
CA VAL A 92 -1.82 11.00 14.41
C VAL A 92 -1.51 10.65 12.96
N VAL A 93 -0.83 9.52 12.78
CA VAL A 93 -0.45 8.93 11.50
C VAL A 93 -1.62 8.15 10.93
N CYS A 94 -2.23 8.64 9.83
CA CYS A 94 -3.30 7.91 9.16
C CYS A 94 -2.70 6.87 8.19
N PRO A 95 -2.96 5.56 8.37
CA PRO A 95 -2.61 4.55 7.36
C PRO A 95 -3.55 4.64 6.16
N VAL A 96 -2.96 4.73 4.97
CA VAL A 96 -3.68 4.84 3.70
C VAL A 96 -3.16 3.79 2.74
N VAL A 97 -4.07 2.97 2.20
CA VAL A 97 -3.78 1.99 1.16
C VAL A 97 -4.28 2.50 -0.19
N LEU A 98 -3.38 2.59 -1.16
CA LEU A 98 -3.64 2.87 -2.57
C LEU A 98 -3.54 1.55 -3.34
N ASP A 99 -4.66 0.87 -3.51
CA ASP A 99 -4.72 -0.43 -4.19
C ASP A 99 -4.77 -0.22 -5.70
N GLU A 100 -3.99 -1.01 -6.45
CA GLU A 100 -3.85 -0.94 -7.90
C GLU A 100 -3.42 0.45 -8.43
N ILE A 101 -2.35 1.01 -7.88
CA ILE A 101 -1.91 2.37 -8.23
C ILE A 101 -1.53 2.57 -9.70
N THR A 102 -1.16 1.49 -10.39
CA THR A 102 -0.89 1.46 -11.84
C THR A 102 -2.17 1.59 -12.68
N SER A 103 -3.34 1.26 -12.13
CA SER A 103 -4.61 1.26 -12.86
C SER A 103 -5.15 2.66 -13.13
N SER A 104 -4.75 3.68 -12.36
CA SER A 104 -5.21 5.06 -12.59
C SER A 104 -4.45 5.73 -13.75
N PRO A 105 -5.12 6.43 -14.68
CA PRO A 105 -4.43 7.22 -15.70
C PRO A 105 -3.76 8.50 -15.14
N SER A 106 -4.11 8.92 -13.93
CA SER A 106 -3.75 10.22 -13.36
C SER A 106 -2.45 10.19 -12.57
N GLN A 107 -1.40 9.59 -13.15
CA GLN A 107 -0.12 9.32 -12.48
C GLN A 107 0.54 10.60 -11.93
N THR A 108 0.48 11.73 -12.65
CA THR A 108 1.02 13.01 -12.16
C THR A 108 0.33 13.50 -10.89
N ALA A 109 -0.99 13.34 -10.79
CA ALA A 109 -1.75 13.73 -9.60
C ALA A 109 -1.42 12.80 -8.41
N LEU A 110 -1.28 11.50 -8.67
CA LEU A 110 -0.82 10.52 -7.68
C LEU A 110 0.60 10.84 -7.17
N SER A 111 1.55 11.16 -8.06
CA SER A 111 2.90 11.57 -7.69
C SER A 111 2.88 12.75 -6.72
N ARG A 112 1.99 13.72 -6.93
CA ARG A 112 1.89 14.89 -6.05
C ARG A 112 1.39 14.53 -4.66
N ILE A 113 0.46 13.58 -4.54
CA ILE A 113 -0.02 13.07 -3.24
C ILE A 113 1.09 12.31 -2.53
N ILE A 114 1.78 11.40 -3.24
CA ILE A 114 2.88 10.60 -2.68
C ILE A 114 4.05 11.47 -2.26
N CYS A 115 4.47 12.42 -3.09
CA CYS A 115 5.60 13.29 -2.79
C CYS A 115 5.25 14.50 -1.91
N ARG A 116 3.97 14.66 -1.51
CA ARG A 116 3.48 15.84 -0.78
C ARG A 116 3.79 17.17 -1.46
N ARG A 117 3.78 17.21 -2.80
CA ARG A 117 4.16 18.41 -3.56
C ARG A 117 3.00 19.42 -3.62
N GLU A 118 1.81 19.00 -4.05
CA GLU A 118 0.63 19.87 -4.27
C GLU A 118 -0.67 19.02 -4.28
N THR A 119 -1.79 19.49 -3.72
CA THR A 119 -3.08 18.75 -3.81
C THR A 119 -4.08 19.35 -4.79
N ARG A 120 -3.99 20.65 -5.11
CA ARG A 120 -4.90 21.32 -6.06
C ARG A 120 -4.28 22.59 -6.64
N ASP A 121 -4.48 22.83 -7.95
CA ASP A 121 -4.18 24.09 -8.66
C ASP A 121 -2.82 24.76 -8.38
N GLY A 122 -1.74 23.98 -8.25
CA GLY A 122 -0.40 24.54 -8.04
C GLY A 122 -0.22 25.20 -6.66
N VAL A 123 -1.13 24.94 -5.72
CA VAL A 123 -0.97 25.35 -4.33
C VAL A 123 0.00 24.35 -3.70
N PRO A 124 1.24 24.77 -3.35
CA PRO A 124 2.15 23.92 -2.61
C PRO A 124 1.46 23.45 -1.33
N ALA A 125 1.70 22.19 -0.95
CA ALA A 125 1.24 21.65 0.34
C ALA A 125 2.02 22.35 1.48
N THR A 126 1.81 23.65 1.66
CA THR A 126 2.43 24.49 2.68
C THR A 126 1.86 24.23 4.06
N ASN A 127 0.70 23.58 4.12
CA ASN A 127 0.20 22.97 5.33
C ASN A 127 0.57 21.50 5.25
N SER A 128 1.56 21.13 6.06
CA SER A 128 1.98 19.76 6.32
C SER A 128 0.77 18.83 6.23
N ILE A 129 0.71 18.02 5.17
CA ILE A 129 -0.11 16.81 5.20
C ILE A 129 0.25 16.14 6.51
N GLY A 130 -0.70 16.04 7.44
CA GLY A 130 -0.43 15.37 8.70
C GLY A 130 0.21 14.02 8.40
N ALA A 131 1.05 13.54 9.31
CA ALA A 131 1.84 12.34 9.04
C ALA A 131 0.90 11.22 8.51
N ALA A 132 1.21 10.64 7.36
CA ALA A 132 0.40 9.60 6.74
C ALA A 132 1.33 8.47 6.34
N LEU A 133 0.91 7.24 6.64
CA LEU A 133 1.60 6.04 6.22
C LEU A 133 0.98 5.60 4.90
N LEU A 134 1.58 6.01 3.78
CA LEU A 134 1.14 5.62 2.45
C LEU A 134 1.66 4.22 2.11
N LEU A 135 0.73 3.35 1.77
CA LEU A 135 0.96 1.98 1.37
C LEU A 135 0.31 1.80 0.00
N ALA A 136 0.99 1.19 -0.95
CA ALA A 136 0.48 1.03 -2.30
C ALA A 136 0.60 -0.41 -2.77
N THR A 137 -0.31 -0.86 -3.61
CA THR A 137 -0.16 -2.09 -4.37
C THR A 137 -0.10 -1.78 -5.86
N CYS A 138 0.59 -2.63 -6.64
CA CYS A 138 0.59 -2.52 -8.09
C CYS A 138 0.61 -3.89 -8.77
N ASN A 139 0.10 -3.91 -10.00
CA ASN A 139 0.23 -5.01 -10.95
C ASN A 139 0.46 -4.42 -12.35
N PRO A 140 1.47 -4.88 -13.12
CA PRO A 140 2.50 -5.86 -12.78
C PRO A 140 3.71 -5.21 -12.07
N ASP A 141 4.76 -5.98 -11.81
CA ASP A 141 5.94 -5.50 -11.06
C ASP A 141 6.60 -4.29 -11.75
N PRO A 142 6.67 -3.10 -11.09
CA PRO A 142 7.16 -1.87 -11.70
C PRO A 142 8.61 -1.94 -12.14
N ILE A 143 9.40 -2.85 -11.54
CA ILE A 143 10.79 -3.09 -11.92
C ILE A 143 10.86 -3.92 -13.20
N ARG A 144 9.96 -4.89 -13.38
CA ARG A 144 9.95 -5.78 -14.55
C ARG A 144 9.55 -5.05 -15.82
N ASP A 145 8.60 -4.12 -15.71
CA ASP A 145 7.97 -3.57 -16.91
C ASP A 145 8.50 -2.20 -17.32
N SER A 146 9.38 -1.55 -16.55
CA SER A 146 10.01 -0.24 -16.88
C SER A 146 9.04 0.90 -17.26
N VAL A 147 7.75 0.73 -16.96
CA VAL A 147 6.65 1.62 -17.40
C VAL A 147 5.98 2.32 -16.22
N PHE A 148 6.37 2.04 -14.98
CA PHE A 148 5.73 2.64 -13.82
C PHE A 148 6.29 4.04 -13.51
N PRO A 149 5.56 5.14 -13.79
CA PRO A 149 6.10 6.48 -13.69
C PRO A 149 6.39 6.91 -12.24
N LEU A 150 5.80 6.21 -11.27
CA LEU A 150 5.93 6.48 -9.83
C LEU A 150 6.95 5.58 -9.13
N ALA A 151 7.68 4.76 -9.88
CA ALA A 151 8.69 3.86 -9.31
C ALA A 151 9.76 4.62 -8.49
N PRO A 152 10.33 5.74 -8.95
CA PRO A 152 11.31 6.50 -8.16
C PRO A 152 10.78 6.98 -6.81
N GLU A 153 9.49 7.32 -6.74
CA GLU A 153 8.83 7.83 -5.54
C GLU A 153 8.46 6.73 -4.53
N LEU A 154 8.19 5.51 -5.00
CA LEU A 154 7.59 4.43 -4.21
C LEU A 154 8.54 3.27 -3.87
N LEU A 155 9.72 3.19 -4.50
CA LEU A 155 10.70 2.12 -4.28
C LEU A 155 11.55 2.27 -3.00
N VAL A 156 11.14 3.13 -2.06
CA VAL A 156 11.83 3.30 -0.76
C VAL A 156 11.75 1.98 0.05
N CYS A 157 10.57 1.37 0.09
CA CYS A 157 10.36 0.06 0.67
C CYS A 157 9.47 -0.75 -0.26
N SER A 158 10.00 -1.80 -0.90
CA SER A 158 9.22 -2.65 -1.80
C SER A 158 9.15 -4.09 -1.33
N ILE A 159 7.96 -4.68 -1.44
CA ILE A 159 7.70 -6.08 -1.11
C ILE A 159 7.17 -6.75 -2.38
N GLU A 160 7.90 -7.74 -2.87
CA GLU A 160 7.47 -8.54 -4.02
C GLU A 160 6.72 -9.78 -3.50
N ALA A 161 5.43 -9.87 -3.83
CA ALA A 161 4.59 -11.02 -3.52
C ALA A 161 4.67 -12.05 -4.65
N GLY A 162 5.35 -13.17 -4.39
CA GLY A 162 5.53 -14.24 -5.36
C GLY A 162 4.31 -15.17 -5.49
N GLN A 163 4.23 -15.90 -6.60
CA GLN A 163 3.28 -16.99 -6.79
C GLN A 163 3.60 -18.16 -5.84
N ARG A 164 2.56 -18.89 -5.42
CA ARG A 164 2.65 -20.01 -4.48
C ARG A 164 2.72 -21.35 -5.21
N ASP A 165 3.84 -21.66 -5.84
CA ASP A 165 3.95 -22.94 -6.53
C ASP A 165 4.07 -24.14 -5.56
N GLN A 166 4.45 -23.90 -4.30
CA GLN A 166 4.66 -24.95 -3.29
C GLN A 166 3.68 -24.93 -2.10
N ASP A 167 2.80 -23.93 -2.01
CA ASP A 167 1.99 -23.64 -0.82
C ASP A 167 0.47 -23.62 -1.08
N CYS A 168 0.03 -23.93 -2.30
CA CYS A 168 -1.39 -23.92 -2.70
C CYS A 168 -2.22 -24.91 -1.90
N GLU A 169 -1.74 -26.14 -1.69
CA GLU A 169 -2.48 -27.18 -0.98
C GLU A 169 -2.71 -26.80 0.50
N ALA A 170 -1.67 -26.32 1.19
CA ALA A 170 -1.78 -25.88 2.58
C ALA A 170 -2.73 -24.67 2.71
N PHE A 171 -2.70 -23.73 1.76
CA PHE A 171 -3.62 -22.60 1.74
C PHE A 171 -5.07 -23.01 1.49
N VAL A 172 -5.32 -23.88 0.50
CA VAL A 172 -6.65 -24.41 0.20
C VAL A 172 -7.20 -25.15 1.42
N ARG A 173 -6.41 -26.03 2.04
CA ARG A 173 -6.79 -26.72 3.28
C ARG A 173 -7.14 -25.76 4.41
N LEU A 174 -6.35 -24.70 4.61
CA LEU A 174 -6.63 -23.66 5.61
C LEU A 174 -7.92 -22.88 5.31
N GLN A 175 -8.17 -22.51 4.05
CA GLN A 175 -9.40 -21.82 3.66
C GLN A 175 -10.62 -22.71 3.86
N LEU A 176 -10.54 -23.98 3.46
CA LEU A 176 -11.65 -24.93 3.61
C LEU A 176 -12.00 -25.18 5.08
N ALA A 177 -10.99 -25.27 5.94
CA ALA A 177 -11.17 -25.47 7.37
C ALA A 177 -11.61 -24.19 8.14
N ASP A 178 -11.53 -23.01 7.53
CA ASP A 178 -11.94 -21.76 8.16
C ASP A 178 -13.48 -21.71 8.25
N LYS A 179 -14.02 -21.88 9.47
CA LYS A 179 -15.46 -21.86 9.76
C LYS A 179 -16.08 -20.45 9.80
N VAL A 180 -15.25 -19.40 9.77
CA VAL A 180 -15.69 -18.01 9.91
C VAL A 180 -15.73 -17.31 8.56
N ARG A 181 -14.73 -17.55 7.70
CA ARG A 181 -14.59 -16.88 6.39
C ARG A 181 -14.50 -17.85 5.21
N GLY A 182 -14.25 -19.12 5.49
CA GLY A 182 -14.19 -20.18 4.50
C GLY A 182 -15.48 -20.99 4.43
N PRO A 183 -15.53 -22.00 3.54
CA PRO A 183 -16.71 -22.84 3.37
C PRO A 183 -16.95 -23.81 4.54
N GLY A 184 -16.01 -23.95 5.49
CA GLY A 184 -16.19 -24.75 6.70
C GLY A 184 -16.30 -26.26 6.47
N LEU A 185 -15.63 -26.77 5.42
CA LEU A 185 -15.62 -28.19 5.07
C LEU A 185 -14.59 -28.92 5.95
N GLU A 186 -15.07 -29.72 6.91
CA GLU A 186 -14.24 -30.64 7.68
C GLU A 186 -14.35 -32.06 7.11
N GLY A 187 -13.25 -32.62 6.61
CA GLY A 187 -13.11 -34.06 6.42
C GLY A 187 -13.52 -34.66 5.06
N GLU A 188 -13.73 -33.86 4.02
CA GLU A 188 -13.95 -34.39 2.66
C GLU A 188 -12.62 -34.49 1.87
N GLU A 189 -12.37 -35.65 1.24
CA GLU A 189 -11.24 -35.84 0.31
C GLU A 189 -11.44 -34.93 -0.91
N LEU A 190 -10.73 -33.81 -0.92
CA LEU A 190 -10.68 -32.93 -2.08
C LEU A 190 -9.57 -33.39 -3.03
N VAL A 191 -9.99 -33.87 -4.20
CA VAL A 191 -9.09 -34.08 -5.33
C VAL A 191 -8.78 -32.70 -5.94
N ILE A 192 -7.63 -32.13 -5.58
CA ILE A 192 -7.10 -30.95 -6.26
C ILE A 192 -6.44 -31.45 -7.55
N CYS A 193 -7.14 -31.34 -8.68
CA CYS A 193 -6.53 -31.60 -9.99
C CYS A 193 -5.58 -30.44 -10.32
N ALA A 194 -4.29 -30.77 -10.49
CA ALA A 194 -3.26 -29.86 -11.00
C ALA A 194 -3.37 -29.68 -12.51
#